data_AF-A0A9D7RKF9-F1
#
_entry.id   AF-A0A9D7RKF9-F1
#
_cell.length_a   1.000
_cell.length_b   1.000
_cell.length_c   1.000
_cell.angle_alpha   90.00
_cell.angle_beta   90.00
_cell.angle_gamma   90.00
#
_symmetry.space_group_name_H-M   'P 1'
#
loop_
_entity.id
_entity.type
_entity.pdbx_description
1 polymer ?
#
loop_
_entity_poly.entity_id
_entity_poly.type
_entity_poly.pdbx_seq_one_letter_code
_entity_poly.pdbx_strand_id
1 'polypeptide(L)'
;MRADEVSVPGVITTDIITRIMHADLVVADVTYPNANVFYELGLRHACKIGTIIIRDRSGPRTPFDIAGLRCIEYDNTPSGLKSLAGDFCSYLEHLERDPSRPDNQFQELAKLTSYTFPNYRKEDAISPETQAMMGLMDSPEVIEMLIRKKNGEEIDQGMLIRAVLSNPKVPQPLLESMVKAGQLSFLPKEGLKRRGNIPMPKRKR
;
A
#
# COMPACT_ATOMS: atom_id res chain seq x y z
N MET A 1 23.48 -1.27 8.32
CA MET A 1 24.03 0.01 7.84
C MET A 1 23.42 1.11 8.67
N ARG A 2 24.23 2.03 9.19
CA ARG A 2 23.71 3.25 9.81
C ARG A 2 23.44 4.30 8.73
N ALA A 3 22.46 5.16 8.95
CA ALA A 3 22.00 6.15 7.97
C ALA A 3 22.98 7.33 7.78
N ASP A 4 23.90 7.52 8.73
CA ASP A 4 24.91 8.59 8.77
C ASP A 4 26.16 8.32 7.90
N GLU A 5 26.34 7.11 7.38
CA GLU A 5 27.49 6.76 6.51
C GLU A 5 27.35 7.23 5.04
N VAL A 6 26.20 7.81 4.66
CA VAL A 6 25.95 8.30 3.30
C VAL A 6 25.81 9.81 3.37
N SER A 7 26.85 10.58 3.00
CA SER A 7 26.83 12.04 3.05
C SER A 7 26.88 12.69 1.66
N VAL A 8 25.74 12.75 0.95
CA VAL A 8 25.49 13.75 -0.12
C VAL A 8 24.12 14.41 0.08
N PRO A 9 24.04 15.71 0.44
CA PRO A 9 22.77 16.38 0.73
C PRO A 9 21.85 16.37 -0.51
N GLY A 10 20.68 15.71 -0.39
CA GLY A 10 19.65 15.63 -1.44
C GLY A 10 19.34 14.21 -1.94
N VAL A 11 20.33 13.31 -2.00
CA VAL A 11 20.13 11.90 -2.39
C VAL A 11 19.84 11.02 -1.17
N ILE A 12 20.41 11.38 -0.02
CA ILE A 12 20.27 10.66 1.25
C ILE A 12 18.80 10.49 1.65
N THR A 13 17.98 11.54 1.50
CA THR A 13 16.62 11.55 2.03
C THR A 13 15.73 10.53 1.33
N THR A 14 15.84 10.37 0.01
CA THR A 14 15.02 9.40 -0.74
C THR A 14 15.40 7.97 -0.36
N ASP A 15 16.69 7.65 -0.32
CA ASP A 15 17.15 6.29 0.01
C ASP A 15 16.79 5.89 1.44
N ILE A 16 16.95 6.80 2.41
CA ILE A 16 16.54 6.58 3.80
C ILE A 16 15.03 6.37 3.87
N ILE A 17 14.23 7.23 3.24
CA ILE A 17 12.77 7.11 3.24
C ILE A 17 12.35 5.77 2.64
N THR A 18 12.90 5.39 1.48
CA THR A 18 12.62 4.09 0.85
C THR A 18 12.97 2.94 1.78
N ARG A 19 14.13 2.99 2.45
CA ARG A 19 14.53 1.94 3.42
C ARG A 19 13.58 1.88 4.61
N ILE A 20 13.19 3.02 5.19
CA ILE A 20 12.24 3.09 6.31
C ILE A 20 10.86 2.53 5.92
N MET A 21 10.39 2.86 4.71
CA MET A 21 9.11 2.40 4.18
C MET A 21 9.08 0.87 3.99
N HIS A 22 10.19 0.29 3.51
CA HIS A 22 10.24 -1.13 3.13
C HIS A 22 10.86 -2.05 4.18
N ALA A 23 11.56 -1.53 5.18
CA ALA A 23 12.16 -2.34 6.24
C ALA A 23 11.10 -3.11 7.04
N ASP A 24 11.41 -4.34 7.41
CA ASP A 24 10.57 -5.14 8.30
C ASP A 24 10.65 -4.65 9.74
N LEU A 25 11.84 -4.27 10.17
CA LEU A 25 12.11 -3.74 11.51
C LEU A 25 12.96 -2.47 11.40
N VAL A 26 12.61 -1.47 12.21
CA VAL A 26 13.42 -0.25 12.39
C VAL A 26 13.74 -0.09 13.87
N VAL A 27 15.01 0.13 14.18
CA VAL A 27 15.47 0.51 15.51
C VAL A 27 15.83 2.00 15.48
N ALA A 28 15.09 2.81 16.23
CA ALA A 28 15.32 4.24 16.35
C ALA A 28 16.00 4.55 17.68
N ASP A 29 17.24 5.02 17.61
CA ASP A 29 17.96 5.51 18.79
C ASP A 29 17.63 6.99 19.03
N VAL A 30 16.90 7.26 20.11
CA VAL A 30 16.48 8.62 20.50
C VAL A 30 17.25 9.13 21.72
N THR A 31 18.41 8.54 22.01
CA THR A 31 19.29 8.94 23.13
C THR A 31 19.57 10.45 23.09
N TYR A 32 19.92 10.96 21.91
CA TYR A 32 20.15 12.39 21.69
C TYR A 32 19.04 13.00 20.84
N PRO A 33 18.55 14.20 21.17
CA PRO A 33 17.49 14.84 20.41
C PRO A 33 18.01 15.30 19.04
N ASN A 34 17.61 14.57 18.00
CA ASN A 34 17.93 14.90 16.61
C ASN A 34 16.62 15.00 15.81
N ALA A 35 16.39 16.18 15.22
CA ALA A 35 15.18 16.45 14.44
C ALA A 35 15.00 15.49 13.26
N ASN A 36 16.08 15.02 12.64
CA ASN A 36 16.02 14.07 11.53
C ASN A 36 15.52 12.70 12.02
N VAL A 37 16.00 12.22 13.16
CA VAL A 37 15.54 10.96 13.76
C VAL A 37 14.05 11.02 14.09
N PHE A 38 13.56 12.16 14.60
CA PHE A 38 12.14 12.33 14.89
C PHE A 38 11.28 12.37 13.63
N TYR A 39 11.78 13.00 12.55
CA TYR A 39 11.12 13.00 11.26
C TYR A 39 11.03 11.59 10.67
N GLU A 40 12.15 10.86 10.66
CA GLU A 40 12.24 9.47 10.20
C GLU A 40 11.35 8.52 11.01
N LEU A 41 11.31 8.69 12.33
CA LEU A 41 10.45 7.93 13.23
C LEU A 41 8.96 8.18 12.92
N GLY A 42 8.59 9.45 12.67
CA GLY A 42 7.23 9.80 12.27
C GLY A 42 6.81 9.15 10.95
N LEU A 43 7.70 9.18 9.94
CA LEU A 43 7.47 8.47 8.67
C LEU A 43 7.32 6.97 8.89
N ARG A 44 8.20 6.36 9.69
CA ARG A 44 8.15 4.94 10.01
C ARG A 44 6.80 4.55 10.62
N HIS A 45 6.36 5.29 11.65
CA HIS A 45 5.08 5.06 12.32
C HIS A 45 3.89 5.11 11.36
N ALA A 46 3.95 5.95 10.32
CA ALA A 46 2.89 6.03 9.32
C ALA A 46 2.90 4.88 8.30
N CYS A 47 4.05 4.25 8.06
CA CYS A 47 4.21 3.27 6.98
C CYS A 47 3.94 1.82 7.39
N LYS A 48 4.50 1.34 8.51
CA LYS A 48 4.46 -0.09 8.88
C LYS A 48 4.70 -0.29 10.37
N ILE A 49 4.13 -1.38 10.92
CA ILE A 49 4.47 -1.90 12.26
C ILE A 49 5.91 -2.45 12.23
N GLY A 50 6.57 -2.46 13.39
CA GLY A 50 7.90 -3.04 13.59
C GLY A 50 8.92 -1.94 13.89
N THR A 51 8.61 -1.10 14.88
CA THR A 51 9.46 0.01 15.31
C THR A 51 9.87 -0.20 16.77
N ILE A 52 11.18 -0.30 17.00
CA ILE A 52 11.77 -0.37 18.34
C ILE A 52 12.44 0.98 18.61
N ILE A 53 12.03 1.65 19.67
CA ILE A 53 12.65 2.90 20.11
C ILE A 53 13.58 2.58 21.27
N ILE A 54 14.84 3.00 21.19
CA ILE A 54 15.84 2.78 22.24
C ILE A 54 16.40 4.10 22.74
N ARG A 55 16.83 4.09 24.00
CA ARG A 55 17.39 5.27 24.65
C ARG A 55 18.42 4.84 25.69
N ASP A 56 19.61 5.43 25.64
CA ASP A 56 20.57 5.32 26.73
C ASP A 56 20.08 6.12 27.94
N ARG A 57 20.01 5.46 29.10
CA ARG A 57 19.60 6.06 30.37
C ARG A 57 20.50 7.22 30.79
N SER A 58 21.79 7.16 30.41
CA SER A 58 22.77 8.22 30.66
C SER A 58 22.62 9.42 29.71
N GLY A 59 21.79 9.30 28.68
CA GLY A 59 21.51 10.37 27.72
C GLY A 59 20.74 11.55 28.29
N PRO A 60 20.73 12.70 27.58
CA PRO A 60 20.01 13.90 27.97
C PRO A 60 18.51 13.64 28.17
N ARG A 61 17.81 14.52 28.88
CA ARG A 61 16.37 14.36 29.12
C ARG A 61 15.60 14.29 27.80
N THR A 62 14.72 13.29 27.68
CA THR A 62 13.83 13.09 26.55
C THR A 62 12.95 14.33 26.31
N PRO A 63 12.88 14.85 25.07
CA PRO A 63 11.96 15.92 24.70
C PRO A 63 10.51 15.54 24.98
N PHE A 64 9.67 16.54 25.31
CA PHE A 64 8.28 16.30 25.69
C PHE A 64 7.48 15.60 24.59
N ASP A 65 7.75 15.90 23.32
CA ASP A 65 7.05 15.35 22.16
C ASP A 65 7.18 13.83 22.03
N ILE A 66 8.26 13.25 22.55
CA ILE A 66 8.52 11.80 22.50
C ILE A 66 8.52 11.13 23.89
N ALA A 67 8.26 11.89 24.96
CA ALA A 67 8.24 11.36 26.32
C ALA A 67 7.11 10.33 26.56
N GLY A 68 6.04 10.39 25.76
CA GLY A 68 4.93 9.43 25.81
C GLY A 68 5.16 8.17 24.97
N LEU A 69 6.24 8.09 24.19
CA LEU A 69 6.55 6.92 23.37
C LEU A 69 7.12 5.80 24.25
N ARG A 70 6.68 4.57 24.01
CA ARG A 70 7.30 3.39 24.62
C ARG A 70 8.70 3.24 24.03
N CYS A 71 9.72 3.36 24.88
CA CYS A 71 11.11 3.12 24.52
C CYS A 71 11.73 2.09 25.46
N ILE A 72 12.69 1.33 24.95
CA ILE A 72 13.55 0.46 25.74
C ILE A 72 14.71 1.32 26.23
N GLU A 73 14.74 1.57 27.54
CA GLU A 73 15.86 2.26 28.18
C GLU A 73 16.97 1.26 28.51
N TYR A 74 18.19 1.55 28.09
CA TYR A 74 19.35 0.70 28.35
C TYR A 74 20.49 1.49 28.98
N ASP A 75 21.39 0.80 29.67
CA ASP A 75 22.67 1.36 30.09
C ASP A 75 23.75 0.92 29.11
N ASN A 76 24.58 1.83 28.61
CA ASN A 76 25.68 1.51 27.68
C ASN A 76 26.87 0.85 28.42
N THR A 77 26.59 -0.31 28.99
CA THR A 77 27.52 -1.19 29.71
C THR A 77 27.36 -2.61 29.17
N PRO A 78 28.35 -3.51 29.32
CA PRO A 78 28.23 -4.88 28.83
C PRO A 78 27.00 -5.62 29.36
N SER A 79 26.64 -5.41 30.63
CA SER A 79 25.43 -5.97 31.23
C SER A 79 24.16 -5.32 30.67
N GLY A 80 24.14 -4.00 30.49
CA GLY A 80 22.97 -3.30 29.96
C GLY A 80 22.69 -3.65 28.50
N LEU A 81 23.72 -3.80 27.67
CA LEU A 81 23.58 -4.28 26.29
C LEU A 81 23.09 -5.72 26.21
N LYS A 82 23.48 -6.58 27.18
CA LYS A 82 22.94 -7.95 27.27
C LYS A 82 21.45 -7.93 27.61
N SER A 83 21.01 -7.07 28.52
CA SER A 83 19.59 -6.88 28.83
C SER A 83 18.82 -6.36 27.61
N LEU A 84 19.36 -5.35 26.93
CA LEU A 84 18.78 -4.78 25.71
C LEU A 84 18.56 -5.84 24.62
N ALA A 85 19.52 -6.75 24.43
CA ALA A 85 19.38 -7.87 23.50
C ALA A 85 18.22 -8.80 23.89
N GLY A 86 18.03 -9.06 25.18
CA GLY A 86 16.88 -9.80 25.70
C GLY A 86 15.56 -9.10 25.41
N ASP A 87 15.49 -7.79 25.64
CA ASP A 87 14.30 -6.98 25.36
C ASP A 87 13.95 -6.99 23.86
N PHE A 88 14.96 -6.97 22.98
CA PHE A 88 14.76 -7.13 21.54
C PHE A 88 14.15 -8.49 21.19
N CYS A 89 14.65 -9.58 21.77
CA CYS A 89 14.06 -10.91 21.57
C CYS A 89 12.60 -10.94 22.00
N SER A 90 12.27 -10.41 23.19
CA SER A 90 10.88 -10.35 23.65
C SER A 90 9.99 -9.50 22.75
N TYR A 91 10.49 -8.37 22.24
CA TYR A 91 9.75 -7.56 21.28
C TYR A 91 9.46 -8.32 19.97
N LEU A 92 10.47 -9.03 19.43
CA LEU A 92 10.31 -9.82 18.21
C LEU A 92 9.30 -10.95 18.40
N GLU A 93 9.35 -11.67 19.52
CA GLU A 93 8.35 -12.71 19.85
C GLU A 93 6.92 -12.14 19.89
N HIS A 94 6.75 -10.92 20.41
CA HIS A 94 5.45 -10.25 20.41
C HIS A 94 4.99 -9.88 18.99
N LEU A 95 5.90 -9.39 18.16
CA LEU A 95 5.62 -9.03 16.77
C LEU A 95 5.23 -10.25 15.93
N GLU A 96 5.90 -11.39 16.15
CA GLU A 96 5.58 -12.65 15.47
C GLU A 96 4.21 -13.20 15.89
N ARG A 97 3.83 -13.05 17.17
CA ARG A 97 2.54 -13.52 17.68
C ARG A 97 1.35 -12.71 17.14
N ASP A 98 1.50 -11.40 16.95
CA ASP A 98 0.46 -10.53 16.37
C ASP A 98 1.07 -9.47 15.44
N PRO A 99 1.36 -9.83 14.17
CA PRO A 99 1.97 -8.92 13.21
C PRO A 99 1.10 -7.73 12.82
N SER A 100 -0.19 -7.77 13.18
CA SER A 100 -1.19 -6.76 12.84
C SER A 100 -1.43 -5.74 13.95
N ARG A 101 -0.79 -5.95 15.11
CA ARG A 101 -0.94 -5.07 16.28
C ARG A 101 -0.19 -3.76 16.08
N PRO A 102 -0.89 -2.61 16.16
CA PRO A 102 -0.24 -1.31 16.21
C PRO A 102 0.83 -1.23 17.31
N ASP A 103 2.00 -0.66 16.97
CA ASP A 103 3.10 -0.44 17.90
C ASP A 103 3.25 1.04 18.33
N ASN A 104 2.41 1.92 17.79
CA ASN A 104 2.41 3.35 18.07
C ASN A 104 1.00 3.94 18.11
N GLN A 105 0.87 5.10 18.74
CA GLN A 105 -0.42 5.79 18.93
C GLN A 105 -1.09 6.21 17.62
N PHE A 106 -0.31 6.54 16.59
CA PHE A 106 -0.86 6.93 15.29
C PHE A 106 -1.60 5.76 14.63
N GLN A 107 -0.99 4.58 14.61
CA GLN A 107 -1.63 3.36 14.09
C GLN A 107 -2.79 2.87 14.96
N GLU A 108 -2.69 2.97 16.30
CA GLU A 108 -3.81 2.69 17.21
C GLU A 108 -5.03 3.57 16.85
N LEU A 109 -4.83 4.89 16.71
CA LEU A 109 -5.90 5.82 16.34
C LEU A 109 -6.43 5.56 14.94
N ALA A 110 -5.58 5.25 13.96
CA ALA A 110 -6.00 4.90 12.61
C ALA A 110 -6.89 3.65 12.62
N LYS A 111 -6.53 2.63 13.42
CA LYS A 111 -7.32 1.41 13.62
C LYS A 111 -8.65 1.71 14.30
N LEU A 112 -8.64 2.48 15.39
CA LEU A 112 -9.85 2.84 16.16
C LEU A 112 -10.84 3.66 15.33
N THR A 113 -10.35 4.55 14.48
CA THR A 113 -11.18 5.44 13.65
C THR A 113 -11.52 4.86 12.28
N SER A 114 -11.00 3.67 11.96
CA SER A 114 -11.10 3.07 10.62
C SER A 114 -10.60 3.99 9.50
N TYR A 115 -9.51 4.72 9.78
CA TYR A 115 -8.92 5.65 8.83
C TYR A 115 -8.35 4.91 7.60
N THR A 116 -8.67 5.39 6.41
CA THR A 116 -8.19 4.82 5.15
C THR A 116 -7.02 5.62 4.60
N PHE A 117 -5.87 4.96 4.45
CA PHE A 117 -4.68 5.57 3.86
C PHE A 117 -4.77 5.61 2.33
N PRO A 118 -4.17 6.63 1.66
CA PRO A 118 -4.06 6.64 0.21
C PRO A 118 -3.34 5.41 -0.33
N ASN A 119 -3.89 4.80 -1.38
CA ASN A 119 -3.27 3.67 -2.06
C ASN A 119 -2.52 4.15 -3.31
N TYR A 120 -1.19 4.15 -3.25
CA TYR A 120 -0.32 4.52 -4.37
C TYR A 120 0.10 3.35 -5.26
N ARG A 121 -0.36 2.12 -4.96
CA ARG A 121 -0.09 0.96 -5.80
C ARG A 121 -0.75 1.17 -7.16
N LYS A 122 0.07 1.31 -8.20
CA LYS A 122 -0.40 1.11 -9.56
C LYS A 122 -0.56 -0.39 -9.72
N GLU A 123 -1.79 -0.87 -9.84
CA GLU A 123 -2.01 -2.24 -10.28
C GLU A 123 -1.30 -2.37 -11.63
N ASP A 124 -0.47 -3.40 -11.79
CA ASP A 124 -0.11 -3.91 -13.12
C ASP A 124 -1.40 -4.51 -13.70
N ALA A 125 -2.37 -3.64 -14.00
CA ALA A 125 -3.67 -4.04 -14.46
C ALA A 125 -3.46 -4.57 -15.86
N ILE A 126 -3.43 -5.90 -15.98
CA ILE A 126 -3.71 -6.59 -17.23
C ILE A 126 -4.95 -5.90 -17.80
N SER A 127 -4.83 -5.34 -19.00
CA SER A 127 -5.93 -4.55 -19.56
C SER A 127 -7.19 -5.42 -19.59
N PRO A 128 -8.40 -4.86 -19.40
CA PRO A 128 -9.62 -5.66 -19.43
C PRO A 128 -9.74 -6.52 -20.71
N GLU A 129 -9.20 -6.02 -21.82
CA GLU A 129 -9.10 -6.73 -23.10
C GLU A 129 -8.19 -7.96 -22.99
N THR A 130 -7.02 -7.80 -22.38
CA THR A 130 -6.04 -8.88 -22.19
C THR A 130 -6.60 -9.94 -21.24
N GLN A 131 -7.34 -9.53 -20.20
CA GLN A 131 -7.99 -10.44 -19.27
C GLN A 131 -9.14 -11.22 -19.93
N ALA A 132 -9.96 -10.55 -20.74
CA ALA A 132 -11.01 -11.21 -21.52
C ALA A 132 -10.42 -12.22 -22.53
N MET A 133 -9.33 -11.85 -23.20
CA MET A 133 -8.64 -12.72 -24.15
C MET A 133 -8.04 -13.95 -23.47
N MET A 134 -7.36 -13.78 -22.34
CA MET A 134 -6.85 -14.92 -21.55
C MET A 134 -7.97 -15.84 -21.09
N GLY A 135 -9.09 -15.28 -20.59
CA GLY A 135 -10.24 -16.09 -20.17
C GLY A 135 -10.91 -16.84 -21.33
N LEU A 136 -10.90 -16.29 -22.54
CA LEU A 136 -11.35 -16.99 -23.74
C LEU A 136 -10.38 -18.11 -24.14
N MET A 137 -9.07 -17.90 -24.03
CA MET A 137 -8.08 -18.93 -24.33
C MET A 137 -8.10 -20.10 -23.33
N ASP A 138 -8.51 -19.84 -22.08
CA ASP A 138 -8.74 -20.87 -21.07
C ASP A 138 -10.02 -21.69 -21.29
N SER A 139 -10.93 -21.25 -22.17
CA SER A 139 -12.20 -21.95 -22.43
C SER A 139 -12.00 -23.13 -23.40
N PRO A 140 -12.32 -24.37 -22.98
CA PRO A 140 -12.27 -25.54 -23.84
C PRO A 140 -13.13 -25.39 -25.10
N GLU A 141 -14.27 -24.70 -25.00
CA GLU A 141 -15.19 -24.44 -26.10
C GLU A 141 -14.54 -23.55 -27.18
N VAL A 142 -13.79 -22.52 -26.79
CA VAL A 142 -13.05 -21.66 -27.74
C VAL A 142 -11.95 -22.44 -28.44
N ILE A 143 -11.22 -23.30 -27.72
CA ILE A 143 -10.18 -24.15 -28.32
C ILE A 143 -10.80 -25.10 -29.35
N GLU A 144 -11.93 -25.72 -29.03
CA GLU A 144 -12.66 -26.60 -29.94
C GLU A 144 -13.12 -25.85 -31.20
N MET A 145 -13.67 -24.64 -31.03
CA MET A 145 -14.06 -23.79 -32.15
C MET A 145 -12.88 -23.45 -33.08
N LEU A 146 -11.70 -23.17 -32.52
CA LEU A 146 -10.50 -22.89 -33.31
C LEU A 146 -10.04 -24.11 -34.12
N ILE A 147 -10.15 -25.31 -33.56
CA ILE A 147 -9.82 -26.57 -34.24
C ILE A 147 -10.78 -26.83 -35.39
N ARG A 148 -12.09 -26.69 -35.17
CA ARG A 148 -13.12 -26.88 -36.21
C ARG A 148 -12.98 -25.88 -37.35
N LYS A 149 -12.73 -24.60 -37.03
CA LYS A 149 -12.44 -23.56 -38.03
C LYS A 149 -11.22 -23.90 -38.88
N LYS A 150 -10.15 -24.42 -38.26
CA LYS A 150 -8.95 -24.86 -38.97
C LYS A 150 -9.24 -26.01 -39.95
N ASN A 151 -10.21 -26.86 -39.63
CA ASN A 151 -10.66 -27.96 -40.48
C ASN A 151 -11.69 -27.51 -41.56
N GLY A 152 -12.04 -26.22 -41.62
CA GLY A 152 -12.97 -25.68 -42.61
C GLY A 152 -14.45 -25.82 -42.26
N GLU A 153 -14.78 -26.17 -41.01
CA GLU A 153 -16.16 -26.31 -40.54
C GLU A 153 -16.78 -24.96 -40.19
N GLU A 154 -18.10 -24.82 -40.41
CA GLU A 154 -18.85 -23.65 -39.97
C GLU A 154 -18.92 -23.56 -38.44
N ILE A 155 -18.82 -22.33 -37.93
CA ILE A 155 -18.80 -22.04 -36.50
C ILE A 155 -20.21 -21.67 -36.04
N ASP A 156 -20.74 -22.38 -35.06
CA ASP A 156 -21.99 -22.04 -34.39
C ASP A 156 -21.81 -20.82 -33.46
N GLN A 157 -22.53 -19.74 -33.76
CA GLN A 157 -22.52 -18.50 -32.96
C GLN A 157 -23.03 -18.71 -31.53
N GLY A 158 -23.92 -19.70 -31.30
CA GLY A 158 -24.41 -20.04 -29.97
C GLY A 158 -23.31 -20.63 -29.07
N MET A 159 -22.33 -21.31 -29.66
CA MET A 159 -21.16 -21.85 -28.96
C MET A 159 -20.23 -20.75 -28.46
N LEU A 160 -20.05 -19.67 -29.25
CA LEU A 160 -19.27 -18.49 -28.85
C LEU A 160 -19.89 -17.76 -27.66
N ILE A 161 -21.20 -17.54 -27.68
CA ILE A 161 -21.93 -16.89 -26.59
C ILE A 161 -21.81 -17.71 -25.31
N ARG A 162 -21.93 -19.03 -25.40
CA ARG A 162 -21.74 -19.92 -24.25
C ARG A 162 -20.32 -19.85 -23.70
N ALA A 163 -19.31 -19.85 -24.57
CA ALA A 163 -17.91 -19.74 -24.17
C ALA A 163 -17.58 -18.42 -23.46
N VAL A 164 -18.19 -17.32 -23.91
CA VAL A 164 -18.08 -16.00 -23.24
C VAL A 164 -18.74 -16.06 -21.86
N LEU A 165 -19.94 -16.64 -21.74
CA LEU A 165 -20.71 -16.66 -20.49
C LEU A 165 -20.26 -17.72 -19.49
N SER A 166 -19.59 -18.79 -19.93
CA SER A 166 -19.18 -19.92 -19.08
C SER A 166 -17.98 -19.60 -18.20
N ASN A 167 -17.14 -18.62 -18.59
CA ASN A 167 -15.99 -18.20 -17.80
C ASN A 167 -16.24 -16.81 -17.17
N PRO A 168 -16.42 -16.68 -15.84
CA PRO A 168 -16.68 -15.39 -15.20
C PRO A 168 -15.57 -14.35 -15.40
N LYS A 169 -14.36 -14.76 -15.83
CA LYS A 169 -13.25 -13.87 -16.17
C LYS A 169 -13.36 -13.19 -17.54
N VAL A 170 -14.38 -13.53 -18.36
CA VAL A 170 -14.54 -12.99 -19.72
C VAL A 170 -15.61 -11.90 -19.82
N PRO A 171 -16.86 -12.07 -19.34
CA PRO A 171 -17.95 -11.13 -19.59
C PRO A 171 -17.66 -9.73 -19.03
N GLN A 172 -17.15 -9.68 -17.80
CA GLN A 172 -16.94 -8.42 -17.09
C GLN A 172 -15.80 -7.61 -17.73
N PRO A 173 -14.59 -8.16 -17.96
CA PRO A 173 -13.54 -7.42 -18.64
C PRO A 173 -13.86 -7.06 -20.10
N LEU A 174 -14.62 -7.91 -20.81
CA LEU A 174 -15.09 -7.61 -22.17
C LEU A 174 -16.04 -6.40 -22.17
N LEU A 175 -17.01 -6.37 -21.26
CA LEU A 175 -17.95 -5.25 -21.12
C LEU A 175 -17.23 -3.94 -20.77
N GLU A 176 -16.29 -4.00 -19.84
CA GLU A 176 -15.45 -2.86 -19.46
C GLU A 176 -14.63 -2.33 -20.64
N SER A 177 -14.07 -3.24 -21.45
CA SER A 177 -13.34 -2.90 -22.68
C SER A 177 -14.23 -2.16 -23.69
N MET A 178 -15.46 -2.65 -23.89
CA MET A 178 -16.41 -2.04 -24.83
C MET A 178 -16.88 -0.65 -24.37
N VAL A 179 -17.03 -0.44 -23.05
CA VAL A 179 -17.33 0.87 -22.48
C VAL A 179 -16.14 1.82 -22.65
N LYS A 180 -14.91 1.38 -22.39
CA LYS A 180 -13.69 2.18 -22.61
C LYS A 180 -13.49 2.55 -24.08
N ALA A 181 -13.79 1.63 -25.00
CA ALA A 181 -13.74 1.87 -26.45
C ALA A 181 -14.88 2.75 -26.98
N GLY A 182 -15.84 3.14 -26.12
CA GLY A 182 -17.01 3.93 -26.50
C GLY A 182 -18.03 3.18 -27.37
N GLN A 183 -17.94 1.85 -27.44
CA GLN A 183 -18.84 0.99 -28.23
C GLN A 183 -20.15 0.67 -27.49
N LEU A 184 -20.16 0.79 -26.16
CA LEU A 184 -21.37 0.72 -25.33
C LEU A 184 -21.51 1.99 -24.50
N SER A 185 -22.65 2.69 -24.67
CA SER A 185 -23.04 3.83 -23.84
C SER A 185 -24.30 3.47 -23.04
N PHE A 186 -24.19 3.40 -21.71
CA PHE A 186 -25.34 3.17 -20.82
C PHE A 186 -26.08 4.45 -20.43
N LEU A 187 -25.72 5.60 -20.99
CA LEU A 187 -26.42 6.87 -20.76
C LEU A 187 -27.58 7.00 -21.76
N PRO A 188 -28.83 7.22 -21.31
CA PRO A 188 -29.90 7.64 -22.18
C PRO A 188 -29.49 8.96 -22.85
N LYS A 189 -29.59 9.04 -24.18
CA LYS A 189 -29.45 10.30 -24.91
C LYS A 189 -30.71 11.14 -24.72
N GLU A 190 -30.97 11.62 -23.51
CA GLU A 190 -32.02 12.61 -23.25
C GLU A 190 -31.46 13.84 -22.52
N GLY A 191 -31.55 14.98 -23.20
CA GLY A 191 -31.77 16.26 -22.54
C GLY A 191 -30.56 16.99 -21.96
N LEU A 192 -29.55 17.32 -22.77
CA LEU A 192 -28.61 18.39 -22.43
C LEU A 192 -29.31 19.77 -22.55
N LYS A 193 -30.29 20.06 -21.68
CA LYS A 193 -30.70 21.45 -21.42
C LYS A 193 -29.58 22.11 -20.63
N ARG A 194 -28.91 23.06 -21.28
CA ARG A 194 -27.93 24.00 -20.71
C ARG A 194 -28.40 24.47 -19.32
N ARG A 195 -27.77 23.97 -18.25
CA ARG A 195 -27.93 24.55 -16.91
C ARG A 195 -27.04 25.78 -16.81
N GLY A 196 -27.69 26.92 -16.55
CA GLY A 196 -27.08 28.24 -16.50
C GLY A 196 -26.09 28.44 -15.35
N ASN A 197 -25.35 29.53 -15.50
CA ASN A 197 -24.41 30.13 -14.54
C ASN A 197 -24.93 30.06 -13.09
N ILE A 198 -24.13 29.44 -12.23
CA ILE A 198 -24.24 29.60 -10.77
C ILE A 198 -23.25 30.71 -10.37
N PRO A 199 -23.68 31.82 -9.76
CA PRO A 199 -22.77 32.86 -9.31
C PRO A 199 -22.08 32.47 -8.00
N MET A 200 -20.77 32.72 -7.94
CA MET A 200 -19.92 32.53 -6.76
C MET A 200 -20.25 33.52 -5.62
N PRO A 201 -20.26 33.10 -4.34
CA PRO A 201 -20.48 34.00 -3.22
C PRO A 201 -19.23 34.86 -2.93
N LYS A 202 -19.44 36.18 -2.81
CA LYS A 202 -18.41 37.14 -2.44
C LYS A 202 -18.00 36.95 -0.97
N ARG A 203 -16.69 36.77 -0.73
CA ARG A 203 -16.08 36.85 0.60
C ARG A 203 -16.30 38.25 1.20
N LYS A 204 -16.94 38.33 2.37
CA LYS A 204 -16.92 39.54 3.21
C LYS A 204 -15.53 39.68 3.84
N ARG A 205 -15.00 40.90 3.79
CA ARG A 205 -13.82 41.34 4.54
C ARG A 205 -14.17 41.50 6.02
#